data_AF-A0A2M8PI11-F1
#
_entry.id   AF-A0A2M8PI11-F1
#
_cell.length_a   1.000
_cell.length_b   1.000
_cell.length_c   1.000
_cell.angle_alpha   90.00
_cell.angle_beta   90.00
_cell.angle_gamma   90.00
#
_symmetry.space_group_name_H-M   'P 1'
#
loop_
_entity.id
_entity.type
_entity.pdbx_description
1 polymer ?
#
loop_
_entity_poly.entity_id
_entity_poly.type
_entity_poly.pdbx_seq_one_letter_code
_entity_poly.pdbx_strand_id
1 'polypeptide(L)'
;MGKSKSAADSQPRDDKRRDADIQPEIDLPTETLAETENYTVWVSQEPDGEMQYHLELGTGNVTVHFFQEEWDEFISLMRNIISER
;
A
#
# COMPACT_ATOMS: atom_id res chain seq x y z
N MET A 1 -58.17 -33.84 3.60
CA MET A 1 -56.99 -34.64 3.22
C MET A 1 -56.35 -33.97 2.01
N GLY A 2 -55.27 -33.19 2.08
CA GLY A 2 -54.10 -33.28 2.93
C GLY A 2 -52.99 -34.00 2.16
N LYS A 3 -52.14 -33.23 1.47
CA LYS A 3 -50.70 -33.52 1.25
C LYS A 3 -50.01 -32.35 0.55
N SER A 4 -49.28 -31.61 1.35
CA SER A 4 -48.19 -30.72 1.01
C SER A 4 -47.07 -31.46 0.28
N LYS A 5 -46.33 -30.76 -0.59
CA LYS A 5 -44.88 -30.48 -0.39
C LYS A 5 -44.34 -29.65 -1.55
N SER A 6 -43.96 -28.41 -1.22
CA SER A 6 -43.05 -27.59 -2.01
C SER A 6 -41.68 -28.28 -2.02
N ALA A 7 -41.18 -28.65 -3.19
CA ALA A 7 -39.80 -29.09 -3.35
C ALA A 7 -38.99 -27.84 -3.68
N ALA A 8 -38.47 -27.18 -2.63
CA ALA A 8 -37.39 -26.24 -2.77
C ALA A 8 -36.17 -27.01 -3.27
N ASP A 9 -35.79 -26.77 -4.52
CA ASP A 9 -34.55 -27.23 -5.11
C ASP A 9 -33.39 -26.65 -4.29
N SER A 10 -32.90 -27.46 -3.36
CA SER A 10 -31.84 -27.12 -2.43
C SER A 10 -30.56 -27.72 -3.01
N GLN A 11 -30.04 -27.09 -4.07
CA GLN A 11 -28.68 -27.38 -4.48
C GLN A 11 -27.77 -27.10 -3.27
N PRO A 12 -26.92 -28.06 -2.85
CA PRO A 12 -25.93 -27.77 -1.82
C PRO A 12 -25.02 -26.68 -2.38
N ARG A 13 -25.04 -25.51 -1.75
CA ARG A 13 -24.00 -24.51 -1.99
C ARG A 13 -22.71 -25.15 -1.53
N ASP A 14 -21.85 -25.52 -2.46
CA ASP A 14 -20.47 -25.89 -2.18
C ASP A 14 -19.83 -24.69 -1.46
N ASP A 15 -19.90 -24.69 -0.13
CA ASP A 15 -19.23 -23.74 0.77
C ASP A 15 -17.74 -24.11 0.87
N LYS A 16 -17.13 -24.44 -0.28
CA LYS A 16 -15.69 -24.30 -0.44
C LYS A 16 -15.45 -22.81 -0.50
N ARG A 17 -15.41 -22.21 0.69
CA ARG A 17 -14.86 -20.88 0.92
C ARG A 17 -13.59 -20.82 0.11
N ARG A 18 -13.57 -19.85 -0.80
CA ARG A 18 -12.35 -19.45 -1.47
C ARG A 18 -11.43 -19.03 -0.32
N ASP A 19 -10.55 -19.93 0.09
CA ASP A 19 -9.27 -19.57 0.69
C ASP A 19 -8.54 -18.84 -0.44
N ALA A 20 -9.00 -17.61 -0.71
CA ALA A 20 -8.49 -16.76 -1.74
C ALA A 20 -7.10 -16.40 -1.27
N ASP A 21 -6.09 -17.07 -1.85
CA ASP A 21 -4.73 -16.60 -2.03
C ASP A 21 -4.38 -15.45 -1.07
N ILE A 22 -4.24 -15.77 0.22
CA ILE A 22 -3.68 -14.82 1.17
C ILE A 22 -2.20 -14.81 0.80
N GLN A 23 -1.82 -13.83 -0.03
CA GLN A 23 -0.41 -13.53 -0.23
C GLN A 23 0.19 -13.32 1.15
N PRO A 24 1.32 -13.98 1.48
CA PRO A 24 1.95 -13.80 2.78
C PRO A 24 2.19 -12.31 3.00
N GLU A 25 1.76 -11.80 4.15
CA GLU A 25 2.06 -10.44 4.57
C GLU A 25 3.58 -10.34 4.73
N ILE A 26 4.23 -9.66 3.78
CA ILE A 26 5.66 -9.41 3.82
C ILE A 26 5.85 -8.21 4.75
N ASP A 27 6.47 -8.43 5.90
CA ASP A 27 6.89 -7.37 6.81
C ASP A 27 8.09 -6.64 6.21
N LEU A 28 7.82 -5.48 5.59
CA LEU A 28 8.83 -4.62 4.97
C LEU A 28 9.35 -3.64 6.02
N PRO A 29 10.65 -3.65 6.35
CA PRO A 29 11.22 -2.66 7.26
C PRO A 29 10.95 -1.24 6.77
N THR A 30 10.44 -0.38 7.65
CA THR A 30 10.17 1.04 7.35
C THR A 30 10.80 1.98 8.38
N GLU A 31 11.14 3.19 7.94
CA GLU A 31 11.67 4.25 8.79
C GLU A 31 11.13 5.62 8.37
N THR A 32 10.63 6.41 9.33
CA THR A 32 10.25 7.82 9.10
C THR A 32 11.51 8.69 9.10
N LEU A 33 11.75 9.41 8.01
CA LEU A 33 12.92 10.27 7.84
C LEU A 33 12.64 11.71 8.32
N ALA A 34 11.45 12.22 8.05
CA ALA A 34 11.01 13.55 8.47
C ALA A 34 9.48 13.64 8.47
N GLU A 35 8.93 14.42 9.39
CA GLU A 35 7.50 14.75 9.39
C GLU A 35 7.27 16.22 9.76
N THR A 36 6.14 16.74 9.28
CA THR A 36 5.54 18.00 9.66
C THR A 36 4.03 17.78 9.84
N GLU A 37 3.27 18.82 10.16
CA GLU A 37 1.82 18.70 10.30
C GLU A 37 1.10 18.14 9.05
N ASN A 38 1.61 18.43 7.85
CA ASN A 38 0.93 18.08 6.59
C ASN A 38 1.80 17.26 5.63
N TYR A 39 3.01 16.87 6.03
CA TYR A 39 3.92 16.16 5.14
C TYR A 39 4.73 15.16 5.91
N THR A 40 4.89 13.96 5.36
CA THR A 40 5.73 12.91 5.95
C THR A 40 6.58 12.29 4.85
N VAL A 41 7.85 12.06 5.16
CA VAL A 41 8.76 11.26 4.34
C VAL A 41 9.16 10.04 5.14
N TRP A 42 8.98 8.86 4.55
CA TRP A 42 9.45 7.59 5.10
C TRP A 42 10.02 6.71 4.00
N VAL A 43 10.83 5.73 4.39
CA VAL A 43 11.50 4.78 3.48
C VAL A 43 11.07 3.36 3.82
N SER A 44 10.92 2.50 2.80
CA SER A 44 10.81 1.05 2.95
C SER A 44 11.99 0.34 2.30
N GLN A 45 12.40 -0.78 2.90
CA GLN A 45 13.32 -1.72 2.26
C GLN A 45 12.53 -2.90 1.68
N GLU A 46 12.57 -3.07 0.37
CA GLU A 46 11.94 -4.15 -0.35
C GLU A 46 12.67 -5.50 -0.16
N PRO A 47 12.05 -6.65 -0.47
CA PRO A 47 12.63 -7.97 -0.19
C PRO A 47 13.91 -8.27 -0.98
N ASP A 48 14.13 -7.60 -2.09
CA ASP A 48 15.36 -7.65 -2.89
C ASP A 48 16.47 -6.70 -2.38
N GLY A 49 16.16 -5.92 -1.34
CA GLY A 49 17.06 -4.96 -0.72
C GLY A 49 16.98 -3.56 -1.34
N GLU A 50 16.14 -3.33 -2.34
CA GLU A 50 15.92 -2.00 -2.91
C GLU A 50 15.23 -1.07 -1.92
N MET A 51 15.58 0.21 -1.94
CA MET A 51 14.96 1.24 -1.12
C MET A 51 13.90 1.98 -1.93
N GLN A 52 12.71 2.13 -1.34
CA GLN A 52 11.66 3.00 -1.87
C GLN A 52 11.36 4.13 -0.90
N TYR A 53 11.28 5.36 -1.41
CA TYR A 53 10.98 6.55 -0.63
C TYR A 53 9.55 7.00 -0.87
N HIS A 54 8.88 7.41 0.19
CA HIS A 54 7.45 7.72 0.20
C HIS A 54 7.29 9.14 0.73
N LEU A 55 6.81 10.04 -0.12
CA LEU A 55 6.42 11.40 0.25
C LEU A 55 4.89 11.47 0.35
N GLU A 56 4.40 11.58 1.57
CA GLU A 56 2.99 11.78 1.87
C GLU A 56 2.66 13.28 1.94
N LEU A 57 1.62 13.69 1.20
CA LEU A 57 1.16 15.06 1.07
C LEU A 57 -0.24 15.23 1.67
N GLY A 58 -0.37 16.19 2.60
CA GLY A 58 -1.53 16.34 3.46
C GLY A 58 -1.62 15.23 4.51
N THR A 59 -2.76 15.10 5.16
CA THR A 59 -3.11 13.94 6.00
C THR A 59 -3.43 12.71 5.12
N GLY A 60 -2.47 12.27 4.30
CA GLY A 60 -2.56 11.03 3.51
C GLY A 60 -3.39 11.09 2.23
N ASN A 61 -3.66 12.27 1.67
CA ASN A 61 -4.49 12.38 0.47
C ASN A 61 -3.76 11.94 -0.81
N VAL A 62 -2.43 12.15 -0.84
CA VAL A 62 -1.57 11.77 -1.96
C VAL A 62 -0.26 11.24 -1.40
N THR A 63 0.17 10.08 -1.88
CA THR A 63 1.50 9.54 -1.63
C THR A 63 2.25 9.44 -2.96
N VAL A 64 3.46 9.96 -2.99
CA VAL A 64 4.38 9.83 -4.13
C VAL A 64 5.45 8.83 -3.75
N HIS A 65 5.63 7.82 -4.59
CA HIS A 65 6.63 6.77 -4.42
C HIS A 65 7.80 7.06 -5.36
N PHE A 66 9.01 6.88 -4.86
CA PHE A 66 10.25 7.03 -5.62
C PHE A 66 11.11 5.79 -5.43
N PHE A 67 11.69 5.30 -6.53
CA PHE A 67 12.89 4.47 -6.43
C PHE A 67 14.09 5.32 -5.98
N GLN A 68 15.15 4.68 -5.50
CA GLN A 68 16.37 5.35 -5.04
C GLN A 68 16.87 6.44 -5.99
N GLU A 69 16.99 6.13 -7.30
CA GLU A 69 17.52 7.08 -8.29
C GLU A 69 16.62 8.32 -8.46
N GLU A 70 15.30 8.12 -8.47
CA GLU A 70 14.32 9.19 -8.61
C GLU A 70 14.28 10.08 -7.35
N TRP A 71 14.45 9.47 -6.17
CA TRP A 71 14.56 10.18 -4.91
C TRP A 71 15.80 11.09 -4.88
N ASP A 72 16.96 10.56 -5.29
CA ASP A 72 18.21 11.31 -5.35
C ASP A 72 18.12 12.49 -6.34
N GLU A 73 17.46 12.30 -7.48
CA GLU A 73 17.17 13.38 -8.44
C GLU A 73 16.23 14.43 -7.83
N PHE A 74 15.13 14.01 -7.20
CA PHE A 74 14.17 14.90 -6.55
C PHE A 74 14.83 15.77 -5.47
N ILE A 75 15.66 15.18 -4.60
CA ILE A 75 16.40 15.92 -3.57
C ILE A 75 17.38 16.90 -4.21
N SER A 76 18.03 16.51 -5.31
CA SER A 76 18.93 17.41 -6.06
C SER A 76 18.18 18.62 -6.62
N LEU A 77 16.98 18.41 -7.19
CA LEU A 77 16.11 19.49 -7.66
C LEU A 77 15.72 20.45 -6.52
N MET A 78 15.28 19.91 -5.38
CA MET A 78 14.90 20.73 -4.22
C MET A 78 16.07 21.54 -3.67
N ARG A 79 17.28 20.96 -3.65
CA ARG A 79 18.52 21.67 -3.26
C ARG A 79 18.82 22.82 -4.21
N ASN A 80 18.63 22.65 -5.51
CA ASN A 80 18.83 23.73 -6.49
C ASN A 80 17.88 24.91 -6.21
N ILE A 81 16.60 24.64 -5.92
CA ILE A 81 15.62 25.69 -5.57
C ILE A 81 16.02 26.46 -4.30
N ILE A 82 16.63 25.78 -3.32
CA ILE A 82 17.08 26.41 -2.07
C ILE A 82 18.37 27.20 -2.28
N SER A 83 19.29 26.68 -3.11
CA SER A 83 20.59 27.33 -3.39
C SER A 83 20.50 28.55 -4.29
N GLU A 84 19.43 28.70 -5.08
CA GLU A 84 19.17 29.87 -5.93
C GLU A 84 18.48 31.04 -5.19
N ARG A 85 18.49 31.03 -3.86
CA ARG A 85 18.03 32.12 -2.99
C ARG A 85 19.17 32.71 -2.19
#